data_AF-A0A838W8M3-F1
#
_entry.id   AF-A0A838W8M3-F1
#
_cell.length_a   1.000
_cell.length_b   1.000
_cell.length_c   1.000
_cell.angle_alpha   90.00
_cell.angle_beta   90.00
_cell.angle_gamma   90.00
#
_symmetry.space_group_name_H-M   'P 1'
#
loop_
_entity.id
_entity.type
_entity.pdbx_description
1 polymer ?
#
loop_
_entity_poly.entity_id
_entity_poly.type
_entity_poly.pdbx_seq_one_letter_code
_entity_poly.pdbx_strand_id
1 'polypeptide(L)'
;MVAISDIITLTSYLGNQIPDKSWMLYLLEIFNRQNIAAELNLICSFNNDGKFDAIFNGVNQYQFKKIQPLIGHSYMRQIIFDTERKSVSYFLEDKTTGQVEGFDLSLSGNAKFIFEGGNQFTGVEWWNKTGNYPYPIRYQVEISQLMYDTKRGNANDPQSIVYFPFDSLIPNSEGHSPAYPISFYDARVKDGCICYDVSSGNCKNGLRYSR
;
A
#
# COMPACT_ATOMS: atom_id res chain seq x y z
N MET A 1 4.27 18.57 5.67
CA MET A 1 3.39 17.39 5.56
C MET A 1 3.77 16.64 4.29
N VAL A 2 3.88 15.33 4.35
CA VAL A 2 3.99 14.47 3.15
C VAL A 2 2.90 13.42 3.25
N ALA A 3 2.20 13.14 2.17
CA ALA A 3 1.14 12.16 2.15
C ALA A 3 1.21 11.31 0.88
N ILE A 4 0.85 10.04 1.01
CA ILE A 4 0.61 9.15 -0.12
C ILE A 4 -0.77 8.52 -0.01
N SER A 5 -1.35 8.15 -1.15
CA SER A 5 -2.62 7.45 -1.22
C SER A 5 -2.72 6.56 -2.45
N ASP A 6 -3.44 5.47 -2.31
CA ASP A 6 -3.97 4.71 -3.43
C ASP A 6 -5.36 4.16 -3.09
N ILE A 7 -5.96 3.47 -4.06
CA ILE A 7 -7.16 2.68 -3.91
C ILE A 7 -6.82 1.25 -4.28
N ILE A 8 -7.13 0.31 -3.39
CA ILE A 8 -7.09 -1.12 -3.69
C ILE A 8 -8.53 -1.66 -3.78
N THR A 9 -8.84 -2.32 -4.89
CA THR A 9 -10.14 -2.96 -5.14
C THR A 9 -9.97 -4.46 -5.17
N LEU A 10 -10.74 -5.19 -4.36
CA LEU A 10 -10.71 -6.65 -4.32
C LEU A 10 -11.73 -7.18 -5.34
N THR A 11 -11.30 -7.63 -6.51
CA THR A 11 -12.22 -7.97 -7.60
C THR A 11 -12.70 -9.41 -7.54
N SER A 12 -11.86 -10.35 -7.10
CA SER A 12 -12.24 -11.76 -6.97
C SER A 12 -11.42 -12.49 -5.91
N TYR A 13 -12.01 -13.56 -5.36
CA TYR A 13 -11.33 -14.50 -4.49
C TYR A 13 -10.78 -15.66 -5.32
N LEU A 14 -9.47 -15.89 -5.27
CA LEU A 14 -8.78 -16.94 -6.02
C LEU A 14 -8.48 -18.19 -5.17
N GLY A 15 -9.02 -18.25 -3.95
CA GLY A 15 -8.81 -19.36 -3.03
C GLY A 15 -7.71 -19.12 -2.01
N ASN A 16 -7.64 -20.02 -1.03
CA ASN A 16 -6.65 -19.96 0.04
C ASN A 16 -5.35 -20.64 -0.41
N GLN A 17 -4.58 -19.95 -1.24
CA GLN A 17 -3.34 -20.47 -1.82
C GLN A 17 -2.10 -20.10 -0.99
N ILE A 18 -2.29 -19.47 0.17
CA ILE A 18 -1.22 -19.09 1.09
C ILE A 18 -0.86 -20.30 1.95
N PRO A 19 0.40 -20.78 1.97
CA PRO A 19 0.78 -21.90 2.83
C PRO A 19 0.63 -21.57 4.32
N ASP A 20 0.39 -22.59 5.15
CA ASP A 20 0.41 -22.43 6.62
C ASP A 20 1.72 -21.73 7.07
N LYS A 21 1.63 -20.86 8.08
CA LYS A 21 2.73 -20.02 8.59
C LYS A 21 3.33 -19.02 7.58
N SER A 22 2.62 -18.74 6.48
CA SER A 22 3.02 -17.75 5.46
C SER A 22 2.00 -16.62 5.38
N TRP A 23 2.41 -15.47 4.82
CA TRP A 23 1.54 -14.31 4.61
C TRP A 23 1.93 -13.51 3.37
N MET A 24 0.91 -12.93 2.74
CA MET A 24 0.98 -12.09 1.55
C MET A 24 0.54 -10.69 1.95
N LEU A 25 1.24 -9.67 1.46
CA LEU A 25 0.95 -8.27 1.74
C LEU A 25 0.66 -7.55 0.43
N TYR A 26 -0.45 -6.81 0.37
CA TYR A 26 -0.64 -5.77 -0.64
C TYR A 26 -0.17 -4.45 -0.04
N LEU A 27 0.97 -3.97 -0.51
CA LEU A 27 1.73 -2.89 0.10
C LEU A 27 1.16 -1.52 -0.28
N LEU A 28 1.17 -0.60 0.68
CA LEU A 28 1.25 0.84 0.45
C LEU A 28 2.28 1.35 1.44
N GLU A 29 3.39 1.89 0.96
CA GLU A 29 4.55 2.20 1.78
C GLU A 29 5.15 3.55 1.41
N ILE A 30 5.51 4.33 2.43
CA ILE A 30 6.32 5.54 2.31
C ILE A 30 7.53 5.42 3.23
N PHE A 31 8.71 5.60 2.65
CA PHE A 31 9.98 5.73 3.36
C PHE A 31 10.27 7.19 3.61
N ASN A 32 10.79 7.50 4.79
CA ASN A 32 11.41 8.80 5.00
C ASN A 32 12.86 8.85 4.46
N ARG A 33 13.52 10.01 4.50
CA ARG A 33 14.93 10.16 4.08
C ARG A 33 15.95 9.32 4.86
N GLN A 34 15.57 8.75 6.01
CA GLN A 34 16.40 7.85 6.81
C GLN A 34 16.13 6.38 6.49
N ASN A 35 15.36 6.11 5.43
CA ASN A 35 14.90 4.78 5.04
C ASN A 35 14.03 4.09 6.11
N ILE A 36 13.30 4.86 6.91
CA ILE A 36 12.32 4.33 7.86
C ILE A 36 10.96 4.26 7.16
N ALA A 37 10.38 3.07 7.12
CA ALA A 37 9.10 2.79 6.49
C ALA A 37 7.89 3.10 7.37
N ALA A 38 6.83 3.60 6.75
CA ALA A 38 5.47 3.59 7.25
C ALA A 38 4.56 2.94 6.20
N GLU A 39 3.72 2.00 6.61
CA GLU A 39 2.98 1.12 5.70
C GLU A 39 1.52 0.97 6.12
N LEU A 40 0.63 0.81 5.13
CA LEU A 40 -0.79 0.49 5.31
C LEU A 40 -1.15 -0.70 4.40
N ASN A 41 -0.97 -1.90 4.95
CA ASN A 41 -0.96 -3.13 4.16
C ASN A 41 -2.24 -3.92 4.36
N LEU A 42 -2.77 -4.50 3.28
CA LEU A 42 -3.69 -5.63 3.38
C LEU A 42 -2.87 -6.91 3.54
N ILE A 43 -2.89 -7.50 4.72
CA ILE A 43 -2.17 -8.73 5.06
C ILE A 43 -3.12 -9.91 5.01
N CYS A 44 -2.82 -10.88 4.15
CA CYS A 44 -3.52 -12.16 4.06
C CYS A 44 -2.63 -13.28 4.60
N SER A 45 -3.18 -14.21 5.39
CA SER A 45 -2.47 -15.41 5.83
C SER A 45 -3.31 -16.66 5.56
N PHE A 46 -2.74 -17.85 5.74
CA PHE A 46 -3.45 -19.11 5.49
C PHE A 46 -4.82 -19.18 6.19
N ASN A 47 -4.89 -18.80 7.47
CA ASN A 47 -6.12 -18.95 8.26
C ASN A 47 -6.92 -17.64 8.40
N ASN A 48 -6.69 -16.64 7.55
CA ASN A 48 -7.32 -15.32 7.69
C ASN A 48 -7.72 -14.73 6.33
N ASP A 49 -8.97 -14.28 6.20
CA ASP A 49 -9.52 -13.57 5.03
C ASP A 49 -8.91 -12.19 4.76
N GLY A 50 -7.93 -11.80 5.55
CA GLY A 50 -7.15 -10.61 5.37
C GLY A 50 -7.50 -9.55 6.39
N LYS A 51 -6.58 -8.62 6.59
CA LYS A 51 -6.74 -7.50 7.51
C LYS A 51 -5.88 -6.34 7.07
N PHE A 52 -6.35 -5.12 7.32
CA PHE A 52 -5.53 -3.93 7.15
C PHE A 52 -4.76 -3.67 8.43
N ASP A 53 -3.44 -3.54 8.31
CA ASP A 53 -2.55 -3.21 9.42
C ASP A 53 -1.75 -1.94 9.08
N ALA A 54 -1.67 -1.01 10.03
CA ALA A 54 -0.70 0.08 10.02
C ALA A 54 0.61 -0.43 10.61
N ILE A 55 1.69 -0.36 9.83
CA ILE A 55 3.03 -0.83 10.23
C ILE A 55 3.96 0.37 10.21
N PHE A 56 4.82 0.47 11.23
CA PHE A 56 5.86 1.48 11.30
C PHE A 56 7.17 0.80 11.63
N ASN A 57 8.18 1.02 10.77
CA ASN A 57 9.52 0.45 10.93
C ASN A 57 9.51 -1.08 11.15
N GLY A 58 8.72 -1.80 10.35
CA GLY A 58 8.57 -3.26 10.44
C GLY A 58 7.80 -3.78 11.66
N VAL A 59 7.17 -2.90 12.44
CA VAL A 59 6.38 -3.27 13.62
C VAL A 59 4.91 -2.87 13.43
N ASN A 60 4.00 -3.84 13.56
CA ASN A 60 2.56 -3.59 13.54
C ASN A 60 2.16 -2.66 14.70
N GLN A 61 1.61 -1.51 14.36
CA GLN A 61 1.17 -0.50 15.33
C GLN A 61 -0.34 -0.60 15.58
N TYR A 62 -1.11 -0.91 14.54
CA TYR A 62 -2.56 -0.92 14.60
C TYR A 62 -3.16 -1.89 13.58
N GLN A 63 -4.22 -2.58 13.97
CA GLN A 63 -5.05 -3.36 13.06
C GLN A 63 -6.42 -2.68 12.99
N PHE A 64 -6.86 -2.36 11.76
CA PHE A 64 -8.16 -1.75 11.50
C PHE A 64 -9.27 -2.78 11.78
N LYS A 65 -10.30 -2.37 12.53
CA LYS A 65 -11.34 -3.28 13.04
C LYS A 65 -12.72 -2.99 12.47
N LYS A 66 -12.97 -1.76 12.03
CA LYS A 66 -14.27 -1.36 11.47
C LYS A 66 -14.37 -1.79 10.01
N ILE A 67 -13.26 -1.80 9.29
CA ILE A 67 -13.20 -2.10 7.87
C ILE A 67 -12.60 -3.49 7.66
N GLN A 68 -13.37 -4.38 7.03
CA GLN A 68 -12.93 -5.71 6.64
C GLN A 68 -12.73 -5.79 5.13
N PRO A 69 -11.73 -6.56 4.63
CA PRO A 69 -11.56 -6.82 3.21
C PRO A 69 -12.66 -7.74 2.69
N LEU A 70 -13.38 -7.27 1.67
CA LEU A 70 -14.53 -7.93 1.07
C LEU A 70 -14.40 -7.86 -0.45
N ILE A 71 -14.81 -8.95 -1.12
CA ILE A 71 -14.84 -9.00 -2.58
C ILE A 71 -15.88 -8.01 -3.11
N GLY A 72 -15.51 -7.28 -4.16
CA GLY A 72 -16.30 -6.22 -4.78
C GLY A 72 -16.10 -4.85 -4.15
N HIS A 73 -15.37 -4.74 -3.03
CA HIS A 73 -15.15 -3.47 -2.35
C HIS A 73 -13.87 -2.79 -2.80
N SER A 74 -13.85 -1.46 -2.66
CA SER A 74 -12.69 -0.60 -2.93
C SER A 74 -12.29 0.17 -1.68
N TYR A 75 -10.99 0.19 -1.38
CA TYR A 75 -10.46 0.75 -0.15
C TYR A 75 -9.47 1.86 -0.48
N MET A 76 -9.80 3.09 -0.10
CA MET A 76 -8.84 4.19 -0.15
C MET A 76 -7.92 4.09 1.06
N ARG A 77 -6.62 4.07 0.79
CA ARG A 77 -5.56 4.01 1.79
C ARG A 77 -4.80 5.31 1.77
N GLN A 78 -4.51 5.87 2.94
CA GLN A 78 -3.69 7.08 3.06
C GLN A 78 -2.70 6.94 4.21
N ILE A 79 -1.47 7.39 3.96
CA ILE A 79 -0.42 7.54 4.98
C ILE A 79 0.07 8.98 4.93
N ILE A 80 0.10 9.64 6.09
CA ILE A 80 0.40 11.07 6.21
C ILE A 80 1.50 11.25 7.26
N PHE A 81 2.61 11.85 6.86
CA PHE A 81 3.63 12.40 7.74
C PHE A 81 3.22 13.82 8.14
N ASP A 82 2.73 13.95 9.37
CA ASP A 82 2.36 15.22 9.97
C ASP A 82 3.54 15.80 10.76
N THR A 83 4.20 16.78 10.16
CA THR A 83 5.35 17.47 10.73
C THR A 83 4.98 18.34 11.94
N GLU A 84 3.78 18.92 11.97
CA GLU A 84 3.36 19.85 13.02
C GLU A 84 3.01 19.08 14.31
N ARG A 85 2.23 18.01 14.17
CA ARG A 85 1.86 17.12 15.27
C ARG A 85 2.95 16.13 15.64
N LYS A 86 3.98 16.01 14.79
CA LYS A 86 5.04 15.00 14.88
C LYS A 86 4.43 13.59 14.96
N SER A 87 3.58 13.26 13.99
CA SER A 87 2.88 11.98 13.93
C SER A 87 2.89 11.38 12.53
N VAL A 88 2.64 10.08 12.48
CA VAL A 88 2.27 9.38 11.24
C VAL A 88 0.82 8.97 11.37
N SER A 89 -0.01 9.47 10.46
CA SER A 89 -1.44 9.18 10.44
C SER A 89 -1.77 8.22 9.32
N TYR A 90 -2.61 7.24 9.63
CA TYR A 90 -3.06 6.19 8.71
C TYR A 90 -4.57 6.30 8.60
N PHE A 91 -5.09 6.40 7.37
CA PHE A 91 -6.52 6.44 7.12
C PHE A 91 -6.92 5.37 6.12
N LEU A 92 -8.03 4.72 6.41
CA LEU A 92 -8.65 3.70 5.60
C LEU A 92 -10.12 4.05 5.43
N GLU A 93 -10.58 4.08 4.18
CA GLU A 93 -11.98 4.26 3.82
C GLU A 93 -12.42 3.11 2.92
N ASP A 94 -13.50 2.41 3.28
CA ASP A 94 -14.22 1.57 2.35
C ASP A 94 -15.15 2.44 1.52
N LYS A 95 -14.77 2.70 0.26
CA LYS A 95 -15.52 3.55 -0.66
C LYS A 95 -16.89 2.99 -1.03
N THR A 96 -17.11 1.71 -0.79
CA THR A 96 -18.35 1.00 -1.10
C THR A 96 -19.41 1.29 -0.04
N THR A 97 -18.99 1.30 1.23
CA THR A 97 -19.89 1.48 2.38
C THR A 97 -19.82 2.90 2.97
N GLY A 98 -18.79 3.67 2.63
CA GLY A 98 -18.48 4.98 3.22
C GLY A 98 -17.92 4.88 4.63
N GLN A 99 -17.58 3.69 5.12
CA GLN A 99 -16.96 3.53 6.44
C GLN A 99 -15.53 4.04 6.43
N VAL A 100 -15.18 4.82 7.45
CA VAL A 100 -13.85 5.39 7.62
C VAL A 100 -13.28 5.00 8.98
N GLU A 101 -12.00 4.68 9.01
CA GLU A 101 -11.24 4.42 10.23
C GLU A 101 -9.85 5.06 10.11
N GLY A 102 -9.40 5.71 11.18
CA GLY A 102 -8.12 6.42 11.23
C GLY A 102 -7.33 6.06 12.48
N PHE A 103 -6.01 6.08 12.37
CA PHE A 103 -5.07 5.81 13.45
C PHE A 103 -3.90 6.79 13.38
N ASP A 104 -3.59 7.45 14.50
CA ASP A 104 -2.47 8.38 14.64
C ASP A 104 -1.38 7.79 15.51
N LEU A 105 -0.18 7.61 14.94
CA LEU A 105 1.02 7.24 15.68
C LEU A 105 1.79 8.51 16.08
N SER A 106 1.78 8.84 17.37
CA SER A 106 2.59 9.96 17.90
C SER A 106 4.07 9.61 17.95
N LEU A 107 4.91 10.46 17.36
CA LEU A 107 6.36 10.39 17.37
C LEU A 107 6.98 11.56 18.14
N SER A 108 6.21 12.21 19.02
CA SER A 108 6.63 13.41 19.76
C SER A 108 7.88 13.20 20.62
N GLY A 109 8.14 11.98 21.09
CA GLY A 109 9.36 11.57 21.80
C GLY A 109 10.54 11.18 20.89
N ASN A 110 10.32 11.07 19.58
CA ASN A 110 11.33 10.66 18.60
C ASN A 110 11.86 11.88 17.85
N ALA A 111 12.72 12.65 18.52
CA ALA A 111 13.30 13.89 17.98
C ALA A 111 14.16 13.70 16.71
N LYS A 112 14.41 12.46 16.28
CA LYS A 112 15.27 12.13 15.14
C LYS A 112 14.50 11.74 13.88
N PHE A 113 13.18 11.51 13.97
CA PHE A 113 12.41 11.12 12.78
C PHE A 113 12.26 12.31 11.83
N ILE A 114 12.69 12.11 10.58
CA ILE A 114 12.54 13.11 9.51
C ILE A 114 11.17 12.92 8.84
N PHE A 115 10.32 13.95 8.88
CA PHE A 115 8.99 13.97 8.24
C PHE A 115 9.06 14.43 6.78
N GLU A 116 10.03 13.87 6.04
CA GLU A 116 10.22 14.10 4.60
C GLU A 116 10.22 12.74 3.91
N GLY A 117 9.40 12.59 2.87
CA GLY A 117 9.39 11.39 2.03
C GLY A 117 10.68 11.25 1.23
N GLY A 118 11.23 10.04 1.20
CA GLY A 118 12.37 9.65 0.40
C GLY A 118 11.97 8.78 -0.78
N ASN A 119 11.23 7.69 -0.52
CA ASN A 119 10.73 6.76 -1.52
C ASN A 119 9.33 6.27 -1.15
N GLN A 120 8.60 5.70 -2.10
CA GLN A 120 7.22 5.26 -1.93
C GLN A 120 6.87 4.14 -2.90
N PHE A 121 6.02 3.21 -2.47
CA PHE A 121 5.73 1.98 -3.19
C PHE A 121 4.29 1.50 -2.97
N THR A 122 3.73 0.88 -4.01
CA THR A 122 2.51 0.06 -3.92
C THR A 122 2.74 -1.23 -4.72
N GLY A 123 2.27 -2.37 -4.23
CA GLY A 123 2.56 -3.66 -4.85
C GLY A 123 2.19 -4.87 -4.00
N VAL A 124 2.85 -6.01 -4.25
CA VAL A 124 2.61 -7.27 -3.52
C VAL A 124 3.92 -7.86 -3.03
N GLU A 125 3.95 -8.30 -1.78
CA GLU A 125 5.08 -9.02 -1.16
C GLU A 125 4.59 -10.34 -0.53
N TRP A 126 5.48 -11.34 -0.46
CA TRP A 126 5.21 -12.60 0.23
C TRP A 126 6.29 -12.91 1.25
N TRP A 127 5.86 -13.44 2.39
CA TRP A 127 6.70 -14.04 3.39
C TRP A 127 6.31 -15.50 3.55
N ASN A 128 7.25 -16.38 3.25
CA ASN A 128 7.05 -17.82 3.29
C ASN A 128 8.01 -18.44 4.32
N LYS A 129 7.47 -19.00 5.41
CA LYS A 129 8.28 -19.70 6.43
C LYS A 129 8.38 -21.21 6.17
N THR A 130 7.78 -21.70 5.09
CA THR A 130 7.73 -23.12 4.73
C THR A 130 8.58 -23.49 3.51
N GLY A 131 9.16 -22.49 2.83
CA GLY A 131 10.07 -22.70 1.70
C GLY A 131 10.39 -21.40 0.95
N ASN A 132 11.16 -21.51 -0.13
CA ASN A 132 11.64 -20.37 -0.92
C ASN A 132 10.89 -20.18 -2.25
N TYR A 133 9.66 -20.70 -2.37
CA TYR A 133 8.86 -20.56 -3.58
C TYR A 133 7.73 -19.53 -3.38
N PRO A 134 7.46 -18.68 -4.40
CA PRO A 134 6.28 -17.84 -4.41
C PRO A 134 5.03 -18.72 -4.55
N TYR A 135 3.92 -18.26 -4.01
CA TYR A 135 2.63 -18.91 -4.11
C TYR A 135 1.62 -17.97 -4.77
N PRO A 136 0.55 -18.51 -5.38
CA PRO A 136 -0.42 -17.66 -6.08
C PRO A 136 -1.15 -16.72 -5.12
N ILE A 137 -1.57 -15.57 -5.64
CA ILE A 137 -2.24 -14.53 -4.85
C ILE A 137 -3.63 -15.01 -4.39
N ARG A 138 -4.04 -14.61 -3.18
CA ARG A 138 -5.36 -14.95 -2.59
C ARG A 138 -6.49 -14.16 -3.26
N TYR A 139 -6.26 -12.88 -3.49
CA TYR A 139 -7.23 -11.98 -4.11
C TYR A 139 -6.68 -11.49 -5.44
N GLN A 140 -7.54 -11.49 -6.45
CA GLN A 140 -7.32 -10.62 -7.58
C GLN A 140 -7.65 -9.20 -7.13
N VAL A 141 -6.72 -8.27 -7.38
CA VAL A 141 -6.87 -6.88 -6.99
C VAL A 141 -6.58 -5.95 -8.15
N GLU A 142 -7.27 -4.82 -8.17
CA GLU A 142 -6.88 -3.65 -8.94
C GLU A 142 -6.30 -2.63 -7.95
N ILE A 143 -5.16 -2.03 -8.29
CA ILE A 143 -4.56 -0.95 -7.50
C ILE A 143 -4.52 0.29 -8.38
N SER A 144 -5.05 1.41 -7.88
CA SER A 144 -5.00 2.68 -8.59
C SER A 144 -3.56 3.17 -8.72
N GLN A 145 -3.34 4.17 -9.59
CA GLN A 145 -2.12 4.94 -9.56
C GLN A 145 -1.84 5.47 -8.14
N LEU A 146 -0.58 5.35 -7.71
CA LEU A 146 -0.10 5.92 -6.46
C LEU A 146 -0.15 7.45 -6.57
N MET A 147 -0.75 8.08 -5.58
CA MET A 147 -0.90 9.52 -5.52
C MET A 147 -0.10 10.09 -4.35
N TYR A 148 0.38 11.32 -4.47
CA TYR A 148 1.19 11.97 -3.43
C TYR A 148 0.83 13.45 -3.24
N ASP A 149 1.04 13.97 -2.04
CA ASP A 149 1.08 15.41 -1.72
C ASP A 149 2.28 15.73 -0.85
N THR A 150 2.85 16.91 -1.02
CA THR A 150 3.99 17.39 -0.23
C THR A 150 3.73 18.72 0.47
N LYS A 151 2.66 19.48 0.15
CA LYS A 151 2.57 20.89 0.57
C LYS A 151 1.18 21.52 0.70
N ARG A 152 0.03 20.86 0.44
CA ARG A 152 -1.24 21.60 0.29
C ARG A 152 -2.47 21.13 1.09
N GLY A 153 -2.47 19.94 1.68
CA GLY A 153 -3.61 19.48 2.50
C GLY A 153 -3.53 19.83 4.01
N ASN A 154 -4.68 19.77 4.69
CA ASN A 154 -4.76 19.80 6.15
C ASN A 154 -4.72 18.36 6.69
N ALA A 155 -3.69 17.99 7.46
CA ALA A 155 -3.54 16.64 8.02
C ALA A 155 -4.74 16.23 8.93
N ASN A 156 -5.50 17.20 9.43
CA ASN A 156 -6.65 16.98 10.32
C ASN A 156 -7.93 16.65 9.56
N ASP A 157 -7.92 16.90 8.24
CA ASP A 157 -9.01 16.57 7.33
C ASP A 157 -8.41 15.83 6.13
N PRO A 158 -8.24 14.50 6.22
CA PRO A 158 -7.62 13.68 5.16
C PRO A 158 -8.34 13.79 3.81
N GLN A 159 -9.62 14.17 3.81
CA GLN A 159 -10.41 14.39 2.60
C GLN A 159 -10.13 15.75 1.95
N SER A 160 -9.50 16.69 2.67
CA SER A 160 -9.06 17.98 2.13
C SER A 160 -7.73 17.93 1.37
N ILE A 161 -7.02 16.80 1.41
CA ILE A 161 -5.70 16.66 0.78
C ILE A 161 -5.87 16.56 -0.74
N VAL A 162 -5.22 17.47 -1.46
CA VAL A 162 -5.19 17.45 -2.94
C VAL A 162 -3.99 16.62 -3.39
N TYR A 163 -4.28 15.46 -3.94
CA TYR A 163 -3.28 14.51 -4.40
C TYR A 163 -2.91 14.70 -5.88
N PHE A 164 -1.63 14.48 -6.20
CA PHE A 164 -1.10 14.48 -7.56
C PHE A 164 -0.63 13.08 -7.95
N PRO A 165 -0.75 12.68 -9.23
CA PRO A 165 -0.27 11.38 -9.68
C PRO A 165 1.25 11.28 -9.50
N PHE A 166 1.72 10.19 -8.90
CA PHE A 166 3.13 9.86 -8.87
C PHE A 166 3.47 9.07 -10.13
N ASP A 167 4.01 9.74 -11.13
CA ASP A 167 4.35 9.15 -12.44
C ASP A 167 5.62 8.27 -12.40
N SER A 168 6.33 8.29 -11.28
CA SER A 168 7.58 7.57 -11.10
C SER A 168 7.34 6.19 -10.48
N LEU A 169 7.18 5.19 -11.35
CA LEU A 169 7.52 3.81 -11.01
C LEU A 169 9.04 3.75 -10.86
N ILE A 170 9.59 4.26 -9.74
CA ILE A 170 11.03 4.20 -9.50
C ILE A 170 11.37 2.71 -9.32
N PRO A 171 12.14 2.10 -10.23
CA PRO A 171 12.55 0.71 -10.05
C PRO A 171 13.30 0.60 -8.73
N ASN A 172 13.02 -0.45 -7.96
CA ASN A 172 13.79 -0.72 -6.75
C ASN A 172 15.28 -0.81 -7.15
N SER A 173 16.07 0.18 -6.76
CA SER A 173 17.49 0.28 -7.09
C SER A 173 18.36 -0.58 -6.17
N GLU A 174 17.76 -1.24 -5.18
CA GLU A 174 18.45 -2.25 -4.40
C GLU A 174 18.66 -3.49 -5.28
N GLY A 175 19.86 -3.62 -5.84
CA GLY A 175 20.30 -4.69 -6.75
C GLY A 175 20.23 -6.12 -6.19
N HIS A 176 19.41 -6.35 -5.16
CA HIS A 176 19.18 -7.61 -4.48
C HIS A 176 17.69 -7.94 -4.24
N SER A 177 16.75 -7.30 -4.94
CA SER A 177 15.37 -7.77 -4.89
C SER A 177 15.17 -8.97 -5.82
N PRO A 178 14.71 -10.15 -5.33
CA PRO A 178 14.39 -11.27 -6.21
C PRO A 178 13.32 -10.80 -7.19
N ALA A 179 13.54 -11.04 -8.48
CA ALA A 179 12.63 -10.63 -9.54
C ALA A 179 11.18 -11.00 -9.15
N TYR A 180 10.35 -9.99 -8.85
CA TYR A 180 8.97 -10.24 -8.48
C TYR A 180 8.27 -10.83 -9.72
N PRO A 181 7.63 -12.01 -9.62
CA PRO A 181 6.97 -12.65 -10.75
C PRO A 181 5.60 -12.01 -10.99
N ILE A 182 5.51 -10.68 -10.93
CA ILE A 182 4.32 -9.92 -11.28
C ILE A 182 4.60 -9.08 -12.50
N SER A 183 3.60 -8.93 -13.35
CA SER A 183 3.65 -8.05 -14.50
C SER A 183 2.34 -7.28 -14.56
N PHE A 184 2.48 -6.04 -15.00
CA PHE A 184 1.39 -5.09 -15.12
C PHE A 184 0.98 -5.04 -16.58
N TYR A 185 -0.28 -5.35 -16.85
CA TYR A 185 -0.82 -5.43 -18.20
C TYR A 185 -2.07 -4.55 -18.31
N ASP A 186 -2.48 -4.25 -19.54
CA ASP A 186 -3.74 -3.56 -19.85
C ASP A 186 -3.92 -2.22 -19.11
N ALA A 187 -2.86 -1.41 -19.16
CA ALA A 187 -2.86 -0.05 -18.66
C ALA A 187 -3.98 0.76 -19.34
N ARG A 188 -4.92 1.25 -18.54
CA ARG A 188 -6.10 2.00 -18.99
C ARG A 188 -6.27 3.25 -18.15
N VAL A 189 -6.76 4.33 -18.76
CA VAL A 189 -7.18 5.53 -18.03
C VAL A 189 -8.66 5.37 -17.70
N LYS A 190 -9.01 5.38 -16.40
CA LYS A 190 -10.39 5.34 -15.91
C LYS A 190 -10.55 6.37 -14.81
N ASP A 191 -11.55 7.24 -14.94
CA ASP A 191 -11.85 8.31 -13.96
C ASP A 191 -10.64 9.23 -13.64
N GLY A 192 -9.77 9.46 -14.63
CA GLY A 192 -8.57 10.28 -14.48
C GLY A 192 -7.38 9.57 -13.82
N CYS A 193 -7.53 8.28 -13.48
CA CYS A 193 -6.48 7.45 -12.90
C CYS A 193 -5.95 6.44 -13.92
N ILE A 194 -4.65 6.12 -13.84
CA ILE A 194 -4.07 4.97 -14.54
C ILE A 194 -4.40 3.71 -13.73
N CYS A 195 -5.16 2.79 -14.31
CA CYS A 195 -5.47 1.47 -13.78
C CYS A 195 -4.74 0.40 -14.58
N TYR A 196 -4.37 -0.70 -13.96
CA TYR A 196 -3.70 -1.82 -14.61
C TYR A 196 -4.04 -3.13 -13.91
N ASP A 197 -3.99 -4.21 -14.67
CA ASP A 197 -4.20 -5.55 -14.14
C ASP A 197 -2.86 -6.14 -13.71
N VAL A 198 -2.86 -6.84 -12.57
CA VAL A 198 -1.69 -7.53 -12.04
C VAL A 198 -1.84 -9.02 -12.29
N SER A 199 -0.90 -9.62 -13.00
CA SER A 199 -0.84 -11.08 -13.16
C SER A 199 0.59 -11.59 -13.05
N SER A 200 0.79 -12.91 -13.10
CA SER A 200 2.13 -13.48 -13.01
C SER A 200 2.97 -13.14 -14.25
N GLY A 201 4.22 -12.73 -14.06
CA GLY A 201 5.13 -12.42 -15.17
C GLY A 201 6.48 -11.85 -14.73
N ASN A 202 7.43 -11.72 -15.65
CA ASN A 202 8.79 -11.23 -15.36
C ASN A 202 8.88 -9.70 -15.51
N CYS A 203 8.28 -8.91 -14.62
CA CYS A 203 8.48 -7.46 -14.68
C CYS A 203 9.58 -6.99 -13.73
N LYS A 204 10.65 -6.44 -14.31
CA LYS A 204 11.77 -5.86 -13.56
C LYS A 204 11.56 -4.38 -13.20
N ASN A 205 10.70 -3.65 -13.94
CA ASN A 205 10.74 -2.18 -13.99
C ASN A 205 9.34 -1.50 -14.02
N GLY A 206 8.26 -2.14 -13.60
CA GLY A 206 6.91 -1.56 -13.66
C GLY A 206 6.26 -1.56 -15.06
N LEU A 207 5.14 -0.84 -15.22
CA LEU A 207 4.39 -0.74 -16.49
C LEU A 207 5.28 -0.32 -17.67
N ARG A 208 5.21 -1.08 -18.77
CA ARG A 208 5.74 -0.67 -20.06
C ARG A 208 4.59 -0.37 -21.01
N TYR A 209 4.53 0.84 -21.55
CA TYR A 209 3.69 1.14 -22.69
C TYR A 209 4.22 0.41 -23.91
N SER A 210 3.40 -0.42 -24.57
CA SER A 210 3.63 -0.75 -25.96
C SER A 210 3.46 0.52 -26.79
N ARG A 211 4.49 0.89 -27.56
CA ARG A 211 4.33 1.88 -28.63
C ARG A 211 3.40 1.34 -29.71
#